data_AF-A0A6M7WA02-F1
#
_entry.id   AF-A0A6M7WA02-F1
#
_cell.length_a   1.000
_cell.length_b   1.000
_cell.length_c   1.000
_cell.angle_alpha   90.00
_cell.angle_beta   90.00
_cell.angle_gamma   90.00
#
_symmetry.space_group_name_H-M   'P 1'
#
loop_
_entity.id
_entity.type
_entity.pdbx_description
1 polymer ?
#
loop_
_entity_poly.entity_id
_entity_poly.type
_entity_poly.pdbx_seq_one_letter_code
_entity_poly.pdbx_strand_id
1 'polypeptide(L)'
;MARGGNVHFVRSTSALSGDVLAVAGKPLWRDCETTFARIDELCGDNASRLFAEPNAKEQEGGRLAVAWFSSFDDEPKRLGELDRGKRARIESNLAARIEALRPALADQGIGETVAAMLNVADEASIVAVGENAVLTNWGILPEEARSSRAAFVRHTEKTIGPYLPTGMSPRVPGQPWAAVGGFATAGLSPPRRVIVPEPTAASAQEAQPAASARHRQAWLWPIAALSLVFAASLIYAAWPGNLVYPVALPPRTAAPPVNSDEVNRIIEERIAKMNTELTKTGCETDSSILGPLLDDGSGGPAAPAPAEGPTQ
;
A
#
# COMPACT_ATOMS: atom_id res chain seq x y z
N MET A 1 6.36 -2.55 -21.48
CA MET A 1 7.67 -2.99 -20.94
C MET A 1 7.97 -2.08 -19.76
N ALA A 2 7.84 -2.61 -18.54
CA ALA A 2 8.16 -1.89 -17.32
C ALA A 2 9.60 -1.38 -17.39
N ARG A 3 9.83 -0.10 -17.05
CA ARG A 3 11.19 0.38 -16.73
C ARG A 3 11.72 -0.57 -15.65
N GLY A 4 12.83 -1.26 -15.93
CA GLY A 4 13.39 -2.34 -15.12
C GLY A 4 13.89 -1.92 -13.74
N GLY A 5 12.99 -1.43 -12.90
CA GLY A 5 13.20 -1.31 -11.46
C GLY A 5 12.98 -2.66 -10.79
N ASN A 6 13.82 -2.99 -9.81
CA ASN A 6 13.57 -4.14 -8.96
C ASN A 6 12.25 -3.91 -8.20
N VAL A 7 11.33 -4.87 -8.33
CA VAL A 7 10.06 -4.87 -7.60
C VAL A 7 10.17 -5.87 -6.45
N HIS A 8 9.82 -5.43 -5.24
CA HIS A 8 9.97 -6.17 -3.99
C HIS A 8 8.59 -6.47 -3.43
N PHE A 9 8.39 -7.71 -2.97
CA PHE A 9 7.13 -8.14 -2.37
C PHE A 9 6.89 -7.42 -1.03
N VAL A 10 5.70 -6.83 -0.89
CA VAL A 10 5.29 -6.14 0.33
C VAL A 10 4.39 -7.04 1.18
N ARG A 11 3.28 -7.51 0.61
CA ARG A 11 2.31 -8.36 1.30
C ARG A 11 1.30 -8.98 0.33
N SER A 12 0.58 -9.98 0.80
CA SER A 12 -0.62 -10.50 0.14
C SER A 12 -1.89 -10.11 0.91
N THR A 13 -2.95 -9.79 0.20
CA THR A 13 -4.28 -9.47 0.77
C THR A 13 -5.38 -10.14 -0.05
N SER A 14 -6.61 -10.09 0.48
CA SER A 14 -7.82 -10.49 -0.22
C SER A 14 -8.84 -9.36 -0.19
N ALA A 15 -9.57 -9.18 -1.28
CA ALA A 15 -10.65 -8.21 -1.39
C ALA A 15 -11.84 -8.80 -2.15
N LEU A 16 -13.03 -8.20 -2.02
CA LEU A 16 -14.12 -8.48 -2.96
C LEU A 16 -13.94 -7.61 -4.20
N SER A 17 -14.20 -8.17 -5.39
CA SER A 17 -14.12 -7.40 -6.62
C SER A 17 -15.07 -6.21 -6.63
N GLY A 18 -16.20 -6.29 -5.91
CA GLY A 18 -17.15 -5.20 -5.76
C GLY A 18 -16.70 -4.06 -4.86
N ASP A 19 -15.63 -4.23 -4.08
CA ASP A 19 -15.06 -3.19 -3.21
C ASP A 19 -13.99 -2.35 -3.92
N VAL A 20 -13.44 -2.87 -5.02
CA VAL A 20 -12.48 -2.13 -5.85
C VAL A 20 -13.26 -1.08 -6.63
N LEU A 21 -12.93 0.19 -6.40
CA LEU A 21 -13.53 1.30 -7.10
C LEU A 21 -13.25 1.19 -8.61
N ALA A 22 -14.20 1.67 -9.40
CA ALA A 22 -14.10 1.74 -10.85
C ALA A 22 -14.27 3.17 -11.33
N VAL A 23 -13.42 3.61 -12.25
CA VAL A 23 -13.48 4.92 -12.91
C VAL A 23 -13.81 4.69 -14.37
N ALA A 24 -14.82 5.38 -14.89
CA ALA A 24 -15.34 5.17 -16.25
C ALA A 24 -15.63 3.68 -16.56
N GLY A 25 -16.15 2.93 -15.57
CA GLY A 25 -16.49 1.51 -15.70
C GLY A 25 -15.30 0.54 -15.70
N LYS A 26 -14.08 1.03 -15.49
CA LYS A 26 -12.87 0.19 -15.39
C LYS A 26 -12.41 0.11 -13.94
N PRO A 27 -12.17 -1.10 -13.39
CA PRO A 27 -11.56 -1.26 -12.07
C PRO A 27 -10.20 -0.58 -12.02
N LEU A 28 -9.90 0.10 -10.91
CA LEU A 28 -8.67 0.90 -10.77
C LEU A 28 -7.36 0.13 -10.96
N TRP A 29 -7.35 -1.18 -10.67
CA TRP A 29 -6.17 -2.02 -10.81
C TRP A 29 -5.91 -2.49 -12.25
N ARG A 30 -6.89 -2.33 -13.14
CA ARG A 30 -6.70 -2.63 -14.55
C ARG A 30 -5.90 -1.48 -15.19
N ASP A 31 -4.83 -1.81 -15.89
CA ASP A 31 -3.97 -0.87 -16.61
C ASP A 31 -3.28 0.19 -15.71
N CYS A 32 -3.04 -0.13 -14.43
CA CYS A 32 -2.44 0.82 -13.47
C CYS A 32 -1.06 1.33 -13.90
N GLU A 33 -0.31 0.56 -14.70
CA GLU A 33 0.97 0.98 -15.29
C GLU A 33 0.86 2.28 -16.09
N THR A 34 -0.22 2.45 -16.86
CA THR A 34 -0.42 3.67 -17.68
C THR A 34 -0.71 4.88 -16.79
N THR A 35 -1.51 4.69 -15.74
CA THR A 35 -1.78 5.72 -14.74
C THR A 35 -0.50 6.10 -13.99
N PHE A 36 0.31 5.11 -13.59
CA PHE A 36 1.60 5.35 -12.91
C PHE A 36 2.58 6.12 -13.78
N ALA A 37 2.74 5.73 -15.04
CA ALA A 37 3.59 6.46 -15.98
C ALA A 37 3.15 7.92 -16.14
N ARG A 38 1.83 8.17 -16.19
CA ARG A 38 1.28 9.53 -16.28
C ARG A 38 1.45 10.33 -14.99
N ILE A 39 1.34 9.69 -13.81
CA ILE A 39 1.66 10.33 -12.53
C ILE A 39 3.13 10.76 -12.52
N ASP A 40 4.05 9.90 -12.92
CA ASP A 40 5.49 10.24 -12.95
C ASP A 40 5.80 11.36 -13.95
N GLU A 41 5.14 11.38 -15.11
CA GLU A 41 5.28 12.46 -16.09
C GLU A 41 4.85 13.82 -15.52
N LEU A 42 3.76 13.86 -14.74
CA LEU A 42 3.17 15.10 -14.22
C LEU A 42 3.77 15.57 -12.89
N CYS A 43 4.14 14.64 -12.02
CA CYS A 43 4.56 14.90 -10.64
C CYS A 43 6.07 14.73 -10.42
N GLY A 44 6.80 14.31 -11.44
CA GLY A 44 8.22 14.00 -11.37
C GLY A 44 8.48 12.50 -11.19
N ASP A 45 9.70 12.09 -11.54
CA ASP A 45 10.10 10.69 -11.50
C ASP A 45 9.84 10.06 -10.13
N ASN A 46 9.23 8.88 -10.14
CA ASN A 46 8.96 8.04 -8.96
C ASN A 46 7.85 8.54 -8.03
N ALA A 47 7.06 9.56 -8.42
CA ALA A 47 5.87 9.96 -7.69
C ALA A 47 4.85 8.80 -7.57
N SER A 48 4.75 7.96 -8.61
CA SER A 48 3.89 6.78 -8.65
C SER A 48 4.26 5.71 -7.62
N ARG A 49 5.53 5.67 -7.16
CA ARG A 49 6.01 4.71 -6.14
C ARG A 49 5.34 4.88 -4.78
N LEU A 50 4.44 5.85 -4.61
CA LEU A 50 3.60 5.93 -3.42
C LEU A 50 2.62 4.75 -3.39
N PHE A 51 2.22 4.25 -4.55
CA PHE A 51 1.28 3.16 -4.71
C PHE A 51 2.02 1.86 -4.96
N ALA A 52 1.73 0.82 -4.19
CA ALA A 52 2.21 -0.51 -4.48
C ALA A 52 1.56 -1.05 -5.77
N GLU A 53 2.33 -1.76 -6.59
CA GLU A 53 1.82 -2.43 -7.78
C GLU A 53 0.97 -3.65 -7.39
N PRO A 54 -0.32 -3.72 -7.78
CA PRO A 54 -1.17 -4.87 -7.51
C PRO A 54 -0.95 -5.96 -8.56
N ASN A 55 -0.68 -7.18 -8.10
CA ASN A 55 -0.85 -8.40 -8.89
C ASN A 55 -2.08 -9.14 -8.37
N ALA A 56 -3.24 -8.79 -8.92
CA ALA A 56 -4.53 -9.34 -8.53
C ALA A 56 -4.87 -10.57 -9.39
N LYS A 57 -5.28 -11.65 -8.72
CA LYS A 57 -5.86 -12.85 -9.34
C LYS A 57 -7.27 -13.03 -8.83
N GLU A 58 -8.20 -13.16 -9.77
CA GLU A 58 -9.59 -13.50 -9.45
C GLU A 58 -9.68 -14.95 -8.99
N GLN A 59 -10.46 -15.16 -7.93
CA GLN A 59 -10.80 -16.46 -7.35
C GLN A 59 -12.31 -16.69 -7.48
N GLU A 60 -12.74 -17.91 -7.19
CA GLU A 60 -14.15 -18.27 -7.17
C GLU A 60 -14.95 -17.39 -6.20
N GLY A 61 -16.16 -17.00 -6.61
CA GLY A 61 -17.05 -16.16 -5.80
C GLY A 61 -16.73 -14.66 -5.82
N GLY A 62 -16.02 -14.15 -6.83
CA GLY A 62 -15.74 -12.72 -7.00
C GLY A 62 -14.75 -12.15 -5.99
N ARG A 63 -13.94 -13.01 -5.38
CA ARG A 63 -12.83 -12.64 -4.49
C ARG A 63 -11.57 -12.39 -5.32
N LEU A 64 -10.76 -11.43 -4.90
CA LEU A 64 -9.47 -11.11 -5.48
C LEU A 64 -8.38 -11.45 -4.47
N ALA A 65 -7.43 -12.29 -4.83
CA ALA A 65 -6.19 -12.46 -4.10
C ALA A 65 -5.13 -11.55 -4.72
N VAL A 66 -4.59 -10.62 -3.93
CA VAL A 66 -3.71 -9.56 -4.44
C VAL A 66 -2.36 -9.65 -3.76
N ALA A 67 -1.31 -9.82 -4.54
CA ALA A 67 0.07 -9.63 -4.09
C ALA A 67 0.51 -8.20 -4.43
N TRP A 68 1.04 -7.49 -3.44
CA TRP A 68 1.45 -6.10 -3.56
C TRP A 68 2.97 -6.00 -3.65
N PHE A 69 3.46 -5.20 -4.60
CA PHE A 69 4.88 -4.99 -4.83
C PHE A 69 5.24 -3.51 -4.72
N SER A 70 6.46 -3.20 -4.29
CA SER A 70 6.98 -1.82 -4.26
C SER A 70 8.37 -1.77 -4.88
N SER A 71 8.82 -0.59 -5.31
CA SER A 71 10.17 -0.42 -5.83
C SER A 71 11.22 -0.11 -4.74
N PHE A 72 10.88 -0.29 -3.47
CA PHE A 72 11.80 -0.07 -2.34
C PHE A 72 12.30 -1.42 -1.83
N ASP A 73 13.62 -1.53 -1.68
CA ASP A 73 14.31 -2.76 -1.24
C ASP A 73 14.53 -2.74 0.28
N ASP A 74 13.46 -2.92 1.04
CA ASP A 74 13.50 -2.99 2.50
C ASP A 74 12.39 -3.90 3.02
N GLU A 75 12.54 -4.34 4.28
CA GLU A 75 11.52 -5.16 4.93
C GLU A 75 10.25 -4.33 5.24
N PRO A 76 9.06 -4.76 4.78
CA PRO A 76 7.80 -4.06 5.01
C PRO A 76 7.35 -4.18 6.47
N LYS A 77 7.00 -3.05 7.10
CA LYS A 77 6.53 -2.96 8.49
C LYS A 77 5.27 -2.11 8.60
N ARG A 78 4.39 -2.45 9.55
CA ARG A 78 3.23 -1.58 9.83
C ARG A 78 3.71 -0.32 10.54
N LEU A 79 3.07 0.82 10.27
CA LEU A 79 3.44 2.08 10.95
C LEU A 79 3.43 1.94 12.48
N GLY A 80 2.46 1.20 13.02
CA GLY A 80 2.31 0.91 14.46
C GLY A 80 3.47 0.13 15.10
N GLU A 81 4.28 -0.58 14.31
CA GLU A 81 5.41 -1.38 14.78
C GLU A 81 6.72 -0.58 14.83
N LEU A 82 6.75 0.58 14.18
CA LEU A 82 7.92 1.46 14.15
C LEU A 82 8.06 2.22 15.47
N ASP A 83 9.30 2.59 15.81
CA ASP A 83 9.55 3.56 16.87
C ASP A 83 8.93 4.92 16.52
N ARG A 84 8.64 5.71 17.56
CA ARG A 84 7.94 6.99 17.41
C ARG A 84 8.68 7.97 16.49
N GLY A 85 10.02 7.99 16.54
CA GLY A 85 10.83 8.94 15.78
C GLY A 85 10.89 8.59 14.29
N LYS A 86 11.04 7.31 13.96
CA LYS A 86 10.96 6.82 12.57
C LYS A 86 9.55 6.96 12.01
N ARG A 87 8.52 6.60 12.78
CA ARG A 87 7.12 6.78 12.37
C ARG A 87 6.82 8.22 11.97
N ALA A 88 7.13 9.19 12.83
CA ALA A 88 6.85 10.60 12.56
C ALA A 88 7.55 11.11 11.27
N ARG A 89 8.77 10.63 10.99
CA ARG A 89 9.48 10.96 9.75
C ARG A 89 8.79 10.38 8.51
N ILE A 90 8.40 9.11 8.58
CA ILE A 90 7.69 8.43 7.48
C ILE A 90 6.32 9.05 7.24
N GLU A 91 5.58 9.42 8.29
CA GLU A 91 4.28 10.09 8.18
C GLU A 91 4.41 11.49 7.56
N SER A 92 5.43 12.25 7.95
CA SER A 92 5.73 13.54 7.33
C SER A 92 6.11 13.39 5.85
N ASN A 93 6.94 12.39 5.53
CA ASN A 93 7.29 12.06 4.15
C ASN A 93 6.06 11.63 3.33
N LEU A 94 5.17 10.82 3.89
CA LEU A 94 3.92 10.40 3.27
C LEU A 94 3.06 11.62 2.90
N ALA A 95 2.85 12.55 3.84
CA ALA A 95 2.09 13.77 3.58
C ALA A 95 2.72 14.62 2.47
N ALA A 96 4.04 14.78 2.47
CA ALA A 96 4.76 15.50 1.42
C ALA A 96 4.63 14.83 0.04
N ARG A 97 4.65 13.48 -0.01
CA ARG A 97 4.48 12.73 -1.26
C ARG A 97 3.04 12.78 -1.78
N ILE A 98 2.04 12.76 -0.90
CA ILE A 98 0.63 13.00 -1.29
C ILE A 98 0.48 14.42 -1.84
N GLU A 99 1.09 15.43 -1.20
CA GLU A 99 1.08 16.81 -1.70
C GLU A 99 1.66 16.92 -3.11
N ALA A 100 2.75 16.19 -3.39
CA ALA A 100 3.37 16.15 -4.71
C ALA A 100 2.45 15.58 -5.81
N LEU A 101 1.36 14.88 -5.46
CA LEU A 101 0.36 14.39 -6.42
C LEU A 101 -0.61 15.47 -6.92
N ARG A 102 -0.49 16.72 -6.44
CA ARG A 102 -1.39 17.83 -6.83
C ARG A 102 -1.51 18.02 -8.35
N PRO A 103 -0.44 17.97 -9.17
CA PRO A 103 -0.55 18.05 -10.63
C PRO A 103 -1.38 16.92 -11.22
N ALA A 104 -1.17 15.67 -10.78
CA ALA A 104 -1.92 14.52 -11.27
C ALA A 104 -3.40 14.57 -10.84
N LEU A 105 -3.72 15.08 -9.65
CA LEU A 105 -5.10 15.30 -9.20
C LEU A 105 -5.83 16.39 -10.01
N ALA A 106 -5.09 17.35 -10.58
CA ALA A 106 -5.63 18.42 -11.42
C ALA A 106 -5.75 18.03 -12.91
N ASP A 107 -5.13 16.93 -13.33
CA ASP A 107 -5.18 16.43 -14.70
C ASP A 107 -6.58 15.91 -15.04
N GLN A 108 -7.11 16.32 -16.20
CA GLN A 108 -8.48 15.97 -16.61
C GLN A 108 -8.63 14.49 -17.01
N GLY A 109 -7.55 13.84 -17.43
CA GLY A 109 -7.58 12.45 -17.86
C GLY A 109 -7.46 11.46 -16.71
N ILE A 110 -6.60 11.74 -15.72
CA ILE A 110 -6.33 10.82 -14.62
C ILE A 110 -6.73 11.34 -13.23
N GLY A 111 -7.14 12.60 -13.08
CA GLY A 111 -7.38 13.19 -11.76
C GLY A 111 -8.46 12.48 -10.94
N GLU A 112 -9.53 12.01 -11.58
CA GLU A 112 -10.54 11.19 -10.91
C GLU A 112 -9.98 9.83 -10.47
N THR A 113 -9.18 9.19 -11.33
CA THR A 113 -8.46 7.93 -11.05
C THR A 113 -7.54 8.09 -9.86
N VAL A 114 -6.67 9.10 -9.85
CA VAL A 114 -5.72 9.36 -8.75
C VAL A 114 -6.46 9.67 -7.45
N ALA A 115 -7.52 10.48 -7.51
CA ALA A 115 -8.33 10.77 -6.33
C ALA A 115 -9.03 9.51 -5.78
N ALA A 116 -9.46 8.59 -6.65
CA ALA A 116 -10.03 7.31 -6.23
C ALA A 116 -8.98 6.36 -5.66
N MET A 117 -7.75 6.38 -6.17
CA MET A 117 -6.62 5.61 -5.63
C MET A 117 -6.25 6.02 -4.20
N LEU A 118 -6.49 7.27 -3.79
CA LEU A 118 -6.22 7.70 -2.42
C LEU A 118 -7.14 7.04 -1.37
N ASN A 119 -8.22 6.37 -1.78
CA ASN A 119 -9.00 5.53 -0.87
C ASN A 119 -8.23 4.26 -0.54
N VAL A 120 -8.10 3.93 0.74
CA VAL A 120 -7.48 2.68 1.19
C VAL A 120 -8.46 1.86 2.03
N ALA A 121 -8.31 0.55 2.01
CA ALA A 121 -9.23 -0.37 2.71
C ALA A 121 -9.24 -0.18 4.23
N ASP A 122 -8.09 0.10 4.85
CA ASP A 122 -7.93 0.23 6.30
C ASP A 122 -6.61 0.94 6.67
N GLU A 123 -6.36 1.17 7.97
CA GLU A 123 -5.10 1.75 8.48
C GLU A 123 -3.88 0.88 8.18
N ALA A 124 -4.05 -0.45 8.18
CA ALA A 124 -2.96 -1.40 7.92
C ALA A 124 -2.54 -1.41 6.44
N SER A 125 -3.27 -0.71 5.58
CA SER A 125 -2.99 -0.58 4.17
C SER A 125 -1.89 0.45 3.88
N ILE A 126 -1.47 1.22 4.89
CA ILE A 126 -0.30 2.10 4.83
C ILE A 126 0.89 1.36 5.45
N VAL A 127 1.86 0.97 4.61
CA VAL A 127 3.00 0.14 5.00
C VAL A 127 4.30 0.93 4.86
N ALA A 128 5.18 0.86 5.85
CA ALA A 128 6.52 1.41 5.74
C ALA A 128 7.46 0.39 5.09
N VAL A 129 8.22 0.83 4.09
CA VAL A 129 9.28 0.07 3.43
C VAL A 129 10.52 0.96 3.46
N GLY A 130 11.42 0.67 4.40
CA GLY A 130 12.59 1.51 4.66
C GLY A 130 12.22 2.84 5.33
N GLU A 131 12.52 3.95 4.65
CA GLU A 131 12.16 5.33 5.04
C GLU A 131 10.94 5.85 4.26
N ASN A 132 10.28 5.00 3.46
CA ASN A 132 9.17 5.39 2.61
C ASN A 132 7.88 4.74 3.07
N ALA A 133 6.77 5.47 3.00
CA ALA A 133 5.43 4.90 3.09
C ALA A 133 4.95 4.44 1.70
N VAL A 134 4.29 3.30 1.65
CA VAL A 134 3.68 2.72 0.46
C VAL A 134 2.22 2.39 0.77
N LEU A 135 1.32 2.83 -0.11
CA LEU A 135 -0.09 2.50 -0.06
C LEU A 135 -0.30 1.13 -0.71
N THR A 136 -0.90 0.21 0.03
CA THR A 136 -1.44 -1.07 -0.46
C THR A 136 -2.96 -1.00 -0.39
N ASN A 137 -3.69 -1.94 -1.02
CA ASN A 137 -5.16 -1.93 -1.02
C ASN A 137 -5.77 -0.58 -1.41
N TRP A 138 -5.06 0.19 -2.23
CA TRP A 138 -5.52 1.48 -2.71
C TRP A 138 -6.63 1.27 -3.72
N GLY A 139 -7.54 2.23 -3.81
CA GLY A 139 -8.74 2.11 -4.61
C GLY A 139 -9.79 1.13 -4.06
N ILE A 140 -9.60 0.55 -2.87
CA ILE A 140 -10.61 -0.28 -2.21
C ILE A 140 -11.39 0.60 -1.23
N LEU A 141 -12.72 0.49 -1.28
CA LEU A 141 -13.59 1.14 -0.31
C LEU A 141 -14.63 0.15 0.22
N PRO A 142 -14.56 -0.24 1.52
CA PRO A 142 -15.53 -1.15 2.12
C PRO A 142 -16.97 -0.69 1.94
N GLU A 143 -17.90 -1.63 1.84
CA GLU A 143 -19.34 -1.33 1.68
C GLU A 143 -19.85 -0.38 2.76
N GLU A 144 -19.41 -0.54 4.00
CA GLU A 144 -19.81 0.30 5.13
C GLU A 144 -19.41 1.76 4.89
N ALA A 145 -18.23 2.01 4.33
CA ALA A 145 -17.74 3.34 4.02
C ALA A 145 -18.48 3.96 2.82
N ARG A 146 -19.01 3.15 1.91
CA ARG A 146 -19.80 3.60 0.75
C ARG A 146 -21.25 3.92 1.09
N SER A 147 -21.77 3.36 2.18
CA SER A 147 -23.19 3.46 2.56
C SER A 147 -23.70 4.90 2.74
N SER A 148 -22.85 5.84 3.13
CA SER A 148 -23.23 7.23 3.34
C SER A 148 -22.02 8.16 3.37
N ARG A 149 -22.26 9.46 3.13
CA ARG A 149 -21.24 10.51 3.27
C ARG A 149 -20.57 10.50 4.64
N ALA A 150 -21.36 10.34 5.71
CA ALA A 150 -20.82 10.34 7.07
C ALA A 150 -19.94 9.11 7.35
N ALA A 151 -20.28 7.94 6.80
CA ALA A 151 -19.45 6.74 6.91
C ALA A 151 -18.14 6.90 6.15
N PHE A 152 -18.18 7.46 4.95
CA PHE A 152 -16.98 7.78 4.18
C PHE A 152 -16.06 8.76 4.88
N VAL A 153 -16.61 9.83 5.48
CA VAL A 153 -15.84 10.81 6.26
C VAL A 153 -15.12 10.11 7.41
N ARG A 154 -15.83 9.32 8.22
CA ARG A 154 -15.22 8.55 9.33
C ARG A 154 -14.16 7.57 8.84
N HIS A 155 -14.40 6.90 7.71
CA HIS A 155 -13.44 5.98 7.11
C HIS A 155 -12.17 6.72 6.68
N THR A 156 -12.33 7.85 6.01
CA THR A 156 -11.21 8.69 5.55
C THR A 156 -10.41 9.22 6.75
N GLU A 157 -11.09 9.79 7.76
CA GLU A 157 -10.46 10.30 9.00
C GLU A 157 -9.68 9.21 9.74
N LYS A 158 -10.18 7.97 9.74
CA LYS A 158 -9.52 6.82 10.35
C LYS A 158 -8.31 6.35 9.54
N THR A 159 -8.31 6.51 8.23
CA THR A 159 -7.32 5.91 7.32
C THR A 159 -6.31 6.94 6.78
N ILE A 160 -6.53 7.44 5.56
CA ILE A 160 -5.59 8.33 4.86
C ILE A 160 -5.69 9.79 5.32
N GLY A 161 -6.82 10.18 5.93
CA GLY A 161 -7.17 11.53 6.33
C GLY A 161 -6.08 12.29 7.09
N PRO A 162 -5.43 11.72 8.11
CA PRO A 162 -4.36 12.38 8.87
C PRO A 162 -3.15 12.78 8.03
N TYR A 163 -2.98 12.17 6.85
CA TYR A 163 -1.85 12.39 5.94
C TYR A 163 -2.23 13.24 4.74
N LEU A 164 -3.51 13.61 4.58
CA LEU A 164 -3.96 14.43 3.47
C LEU A 164 -3.64 15.91 3.70
N PRO A 165 -2.98 16.57 2.74
CA PRO A 165 -2.82 18.02 2.77
C PRO A 165 -4.16 18.76 2.65
N THR A 166 -4.20 19.99 3.15
CA THR A 166 -5.39 20.85 3.05
C THR A 166 -5.85 21.02 1.61
N GLY A 167 -7.15 20.83 1.39
CA GLY A 167 -7.78 20.96 0.07
C GLY A 167 -7.65 19.72 -0.81
N MET A 168 -6.96 18.66 -0.35
CA MET A 168 -7.03 17.34 -0.99
C MET A 168 -8.07 16.47 -0.31
N SER A 169 -8.77 15.66 -1.11
CA SER A 169 -9.70 14.66 -0.63
C SER A 169 -9.74 13.49 -1.60
N PRO A 170 -9.73 12.24 -1.11
CA PRO A 170 -10.12 11.09 -1.89
C PRO A 170 -11.52 11.29 -2.46
N ARG A 171 -11.75 10.71 -3.64
CA ARG A 171 -13.05 10.78 -4.33
C ARG A 171 -13.60 9.37 -4.54
N VAL A 172 -14.92 9.27 -4.56
CA VAL A 172 -15.63 8.05 -4.94
C VAL A 172 -16.28 8.32 -6.29
N PRO A 173 -15.88 7.60 -7.35
CA PRO A 173 -16.41 7.82 -8.69
C PRO A 173 -17.94 7.71 -8.73
N GLY A 174 -18.59 8.64 -9.43
CA GLY A 174 -20.05 8.71 -9.53
C GLY A 174 -20.79 9.17 -8.26
N GLN A 175 -20.10 9.49 -7.17
CA GLN A 175 -20.71 9.99 -5.94
C GLN A 175 -20.41 11.48 -5.74
N PRO A 176 -21.39 12.39 -5.95
CA PRO A 176 -21.15 13.83 -5.94
C PRO A 176 -20.73 14.35 -4.56
N TRP A 177 -21.15 13.68 -3.49
CA TRP A 177 -20.82 14.08 -2.13
C TRP A 177 -19.36 13.82 -1.75
N ALA A 178 -18.65 12.96 -2.49
CA ALA A 178 -17.22 12.70 -2.31
C ALA A 178 -16.34 13.72 -3.04
N ALA A 179 -16.91 14.52 -3.95
CA ALA A 179 -16.17 15.52 -4.73
C ALA A 179 -16.03 16.87 -4.00
N VAL A 180 -16.87 17.15 -2.99
CA VAL A 180 -16.88 18.44 -2.28
C VAL A 180 -15.74 18.47 -1.27
N GLY A 181 -14.55 18.83 -1.78
CA GLY A 181 -13.34 19.07 -1.03
C GLY A 181 -13.56 20.16 0.01
N GLY A 182 -13.40 19.76 1.26
CA GLY A 182 -13.63 20.61 2.41
C GLY A 182 -14.30 19.82 3.51
N PHE A 183 -13.52 19.01 4.22
CA PHE A 183 -13.75 18.78 5.65
C PHE A 183 -13.50 20.10 6.40
N ALA A 184 -14.14 21.18 5.97
CA ALA A 184 -14.36 22.31 6.84
C ALA A 184 -15.17 21.70 7.98
N THR A 185 -14.60 21.76 9.17
CA THR A 185 -15.18 21.46 10.47
C THR A 185 -16.57 22.08 10.61
N ALA A 186 -17.55 21.46 9.97
CA ALA A 186 -18.95 21.84 10.06
C ALA A 186 -19.45 21.32 11.40
N GLY A 187 -19.34 22.15 12.44
CA GLY A 187 -20.17 21.98 13.63
C GLY A 187 -19.50 22.05 15.00
N LEU A 188 -18.25 22.51 15.14
CA LEU A 188 -17.90 23.22 16.38
C LEU A 188 -18.43 24.63 16.24
N SER A 189 -19.73 24.80 16.52
CA SER A 189 -20.28 26.10 16.83
C SER A 189 -19.35 26.79 17.83
N PRO A 190 -18.81 27.99 17.54
CA PRO A 190 -18.22 28.79 18.61
C PRO A 190 -19.28 28.91 19.71
N PRO A 191 -18.94 28.81 21.00
CA PRO A 191 -19.92 29.04 22.05
C PRO A 191 -20.57 30.39 21.74
N ARG A 192 -21.87 30.35 21.47
CA ARG A 192 -22.72 31.52 21.33
C ARG A 192 -22.43 32.36 22.57
N ARG A 193 -21.63 33.42 22.42
CA ARG A 193 -21.52 34.46 23.44
C ARG A 193 -22.95 34.96 23.61
N VAL A 194 -23.60 34.49 24.66
CA VAL A 194 -24.76 35.14 25.22
C VAL A 194 -24.24 36.52 25.59
N ILE A 195 -24.59 37.52 24.78
CA ILE A 195 -24.58 38.91 25.20
C ILE A 195 -25.62 38.94 26.32
N VAL A 196 -25.13 38.82 27.55
CA VAL A 196 -25.91 39.12 28.74
C VAL A 196 -26.18 40.62 28.68
N PRO A 197 -27.45 41.06 28.63
CA PRO A 197 -27.77 42.46 28.84
C PRO A 197 -27.35 42.81 30.27
N GLU A 198 -26.57 43.88 30.38
CA GLU A 198 -26.22 44.58 31.60
C GLU A 198 -27.40 44.69 32.58
N PRO A 199 -27.31 44.10 33.78
CA PRO A 199 -28.21 44.38 34.87
C PRO A 199 -27.52 45.35 35.84
N THR A 200 -28.08 46.54 35.91
CA THR A 200 -27.99 47.50 37.01
C THR A 200 -28.02 46.81 38.38
N ALA A 201 -27.03 47.17 39.19
CA ALA A 201 -26.98 47.25 40.65
C ALA A 201 -27.46 46.06 41.52
N ALA A 202 -26.48 45.59 42.31
CA ALA A 202 -26.57 45.26 43.73
C ALA A 202 -27.59 44.20 44.17
N SER A 203 -27.08 43.00 44.48
CA SER A 203 -27.45 42.34 45.73
C SER A 203 -26.37 41.35 46.15
N ALA A 204 -26.01 41.43 47.43
CA ALA A 204 -25.10 40.53 48.09
C ALA A 204 -25.76 39.16 48.31
N GLN A 205 -25.10 38.07 47.93
CA GLN A 205 -25.40 36.77 48.53
C GLN A 205 -24.20 35.82 48.46
N GLU A 206 -23.60 35.66 49.63
CA GLU A 206 -23.36 34.40 50.34
C GLU A 206 -22.58 33.26 49.65
N ALA A 207 -21.42 32.98 50.24
CA ALA A 207 -20.53 31.89 49.90
C ALA A 207 -21.21 30.51 50.01
N GLN A 208 -21.13 29.72 48.93
CA GLN A 208 -21.36 28.28 48.99
C GLN A 208 -20.06 27.50 48.78
N PRO A 209 -19.81 26.45 49.59
CA PRO A 209 -18.58 25.71 49.62
C PRO A 209 -18.46 24.71 48.46
N ALA A 210 -17.23 24.52 48.02
CA ALA A 210 -16.81 23.51 47.05
C ALA A 210 -17.04 22.08 47.60
N ALA A 211 -17.87 21.30 46.90
CA ALA A 211 -17.89 19.85 47.02
C ALA A 211 -18.43 19.19 45.75
N SER A 212 -17.57 18.50 45.01
CA SER A 212 -17.91 17.27 44.25
C SER A 212 -16.67 16.66 43.59
N ALA A 213 -15.79 16.09 44.41
CA ALA A 213 -14.81 15.11 43.95
C ALA A 213 -15.35 13.71 44.24
N ARG A 214 -16.02 13.08 43.27
CA ARG A 214 -16.31 11.62 43.24
C ARG A 214 -16.88 11.23 41.87
N HIS A 215 -16.01 11.09 40.87
CA HIS A 215 -16.36 10.42 39.62
C HIS A 215 -15.13 9.76 38.97
N ARG A 216 -14.50 8.82 39.68
CA ARG A 216 -13.35 8.04 39.15
C ARG A 216 -13.49 6.52 39.32
N GLN A 217 -14.71 5.99 39.37
CA GLN A 217 -14.93 4.56 39.61
C GLN A 217 -15.75 3.84 38.51
N ALA A 218 -16.19 4.54 37.47
CA ALA A 218 -16.95 3.97 36.36
C ALA A 218 -16.10 3.51 35.15
N TRP A 219 -14.80 3.79 35.13
CA TRP A 219 -13.92 3.54 33.97
C TRP A 219 -13.02 2.29 34.12
N LEU A 220 -13.45 1.28 34.86
CA LEU A 220 -12.75 -0.02 34.93
C LEU A 220 -13.64 -1.22 34.58
N TRP A 221 -14.95 -1.00 34.45
CA TRP A 221 -15.91 -2.02 34.03
C TRP A 221 -15.61 -2.70 32.68
N PRO A 222 -15.18 -1.99 31.61
CA PRO A 222 -14.92 -2.67 30.34
C PRO A 222 -13.68 -3.59 30.40
N ILE A 223 -12.68 -3.26 31.22
CA ILE A 223 -11.47 -4.09 31.39
C ILE A 223 -11.81 -5.34 32.19
N ALA A 224 -12.64 -5.23 33.23
CA ALA A 224 -13.09 -6.38 34.01
C ALA A 224 -13.94 -7.35 33.18
N ALA A 225 -14.84 -6.83 32.33
CA ALA A 225 -15.65 -7.64 31.43
C ALA A 225 -14.80 -8.39 30.38
N LEU A 226 -13.83 -7.70 29.77
CA LEU A 226 -12.93 -8.32 28.79
C LEU A 226 -12.06 -9.41 29.42
N SER A 227 -11.55 -9.17 30.64
CA SER A 227 -10.76 -10.13 31.41
C SER A 227 -11.57 -11.41 31.72
N LEU A 228 -12.85 -11.27 32.06
CA LEU A 228 -13.73 -12.40 32.38
C LEU A 228 -14.03 -13.26 31.14
N VAL A 229 -14.26 -12.65 29.99
CA VAL A 229 -14.45 -13.37 28.72
C VAL A 229 -13.17 -14.11 28.30
N PHE A 230 -12.01 -13.49 28.46
CA PHE A 230 -10.73 -14.10 28.15
C PHE A 230 -10.45 -15.31 29.07
N ALA A 231 -10.69 -15.16 30.37
CA ALA A 231 -10.56 -16.25 31.34
C ALA A 231 -11.51 -17.43 31.02
N ALA A 232 -12.77 -17.15 30.67
CA ALA A 232 -13.72 -18.17 30.26
C ALA A 232 -13.27 -18.92 28.99
N SER A 233 -12.69 -18.20 28.02
CA SER A 233 -12.15 -18.79 26.79
C SER A 233 -10.96 -19.72 27.05
N LEU A 234 -10.06 -19.34 27.97
CA LEU A 234 -8.93 -20.18 28.36
C LEU A 234 -9.39 -21.44 29.11
N ILE A 235 -10.37 -21.32 30.02
CA ILE A 235 -10.94 -22.47 30.73
C ILE A 235 -11.59 -23.44 29.73
N TYR A 236 -12.33 -22.91 28.75
CA TYR A 236 -12.96 -23.71 27.70
C TYR A 236 -11.93 -24.44 26.80
N ALA A 237 -10.83 -23.77 26.46
CA ALA A 237 -9.74 -24.37 25.68
C ALA A 237 -8.94 -25.43 26.47
N ALA A 238 -8.80 -25.24 27.79
CA ALA A 238 -8.12 -26.18 28.68
C ALA A 238 -8.98 -27.39 29.09
N TRP A 239 -10.28 -27.40 28.74
CA TRP A 239 -11.17 -28.51 29.09
C TRP A 239 -10.77 -29.77 28.30
N PRO A 240 -10.35 -30.86 28.98
CA PRO A 240 -9.94 -32.10 28.31
C PRO A 240 -11.13 -32.69 27.55
N GLY A 241 -10.98 -32.86 26.23
CA GLY A 241 -12.01 -33.39 25.32
C GLY A 241 -12.50 -32.39 24.26
N ASN A 242 -12.19 -31.10 24.38
CA ASN A 242 -12.58 -30.09 23.39
C ASN A 242 -11.47 -29.76 22.36
N LEU A 243 -10.23 -30.14 22.67
CA LEU A 243 -9.14 -30.15 21.70
C LEU A 243 -9.28 -31.41 20.83
N VAL A 244 -9.96 -31.25 19.70
CA VAL A 244 -9.87 -32.21 18.59
C VAL A 244 -8.44 -32.13 18.09
N TYR A 245 -7.56 -32.96 18.64
CA TYR A 245 -6.26 -33.21 18.04
C TYR A 245 -6.55 -33.86 16.68
N PRO A 246 -6.19 -33.23 15.56
CA PRO A 246 -6.24 -33.92 14.28
C PRO A 246 -5.41 -35.19 14.47
N VAL A 247 -6.05 -36.34 14.23
CA VAL A 247 -5.39 -37.65 14.24
C VAL A 247 -4.07 -37.48 13.50
N ALA A 248 -2.96 -37.77 14.18
CA ALA A 248 -1.63 -37.61 13.61
C ALA A 248 -1.64 -38.19 12.20
N LEU A 249 -1.40 -37.32 11.21
CA LEU A 249 -1.32 -37.74 9.82
C LEU A 249 -0.36 -38.94 9.75
N PRO A 250 -0.74 -40.03 9.08
CA PRO A 250 0.15 -41.18 8.94
C PRO A 250 1.51 -40.69 8.41
N PRO A 251 2.62 -41.28 8.87
CA PRO A 251 3.96 -40.88 8.44
C PRO A 251 3.97 -40.82 6.93
N ARG A 252 4.28 -39.63 6.39
CA ARG A 252 4.36 -39.35 4.96
C ARG A 252 5.24 -40.43 4.35
N THR A 253 4.64 -41.37 3.63
CA THR A 253 5.36 -42.37 2.84
C THR A 253 6.41 -41.61 2.05
N ALA A 254 7.68 -41.95 2.25
CA ALA A 254 8.79 -41.29 1.59
C ALA A 254 8.45 -41.16 0.11
N ALA A 255 8.34 -39.92 -0.36
CA ALA A 255 8.14 -39.69 -1.79
C ALA A 255 9.25 -40.45 -2.52
N PRO A 256 8.93 -41.16 -3.62
CA PRO A 256 9.96 -41.83 -4.40
C PRO A 256 11.05 -40.80 -4.71
N PRO A 257 12.34 -41.17 -4.62
CA PRO A 257 13.42 -40.24 -4.90
C PRO A 257 13.17 -39.66 -6.29
N VAL A 258 12.98 -38.35 -6.33
CA VAL A 258 12.86 -37.62 -7.59
C VAL A 258 14.14 -37.94 -8.36
N ASN A 259 13.98 -38.61 -9.51
CA ASN A 259 15.12 -38.99 -10.32
C ASN A 259 15.72 -37.72 -10.93
N SER A 260 16.75 -37.19 -10.26
CA SER A 260 17.44 -35.96 -10.63
C SER A 260 17.95 -35.99 -12.07
N ASP A 261 18.25 -37.17 -12.60
CA ASP A 261 18.72 -37.35 -13.98
C ASP A 261 17.61 -37.04 -15.01
N GLU A 262 16.36 -37.38 -14.71
CA GLU A 262 15.20 -37.07 -15.57
C GLU A 262 14.93 -35.56 -15.57
N VAL A 263 15.02 -34.92 -14.39
CA VAL A 263 14.82 -33.47 -14.25
C VAL A 263 15.90 -32.70 -14.99
N ASN A 264 17.16 -33.12 -14.87
CA ASN A 264 18.28 -32.50 -15.59
C ASN A 264 18.11 -32.65 -17.11
N ARG A 265 17.71 -33.82 -17.59
CA ARG A 265 17.45 -34.04 -19.03
C ARG A 265 16.36 -33.13 -19.57
N ILE A 266 15.26 -32.94 -18.83
CA ILE A 266 14.16 -32.04 -19.23
C ILE A 266 14.63 -30.58 -19.29
N ILE A 267 15.51 -30.16 -18.37
CA ILE A 267 16.06 -28.80 -18.36
C ILE A 267 16.99 -28.59 -19.57
N GLU A 268 17.88 -29.54 -19.84
CA GLU A 268 18.80 -29.49 -20.98
C GLU A 268 18.04 -29.45 -22.33
N GLU A 269 17.00 -30.27 -22.49
CA GLU A 269 16.13 -30.23 -23.68
C GLU A 269 15.45 -28.87 -23.86
N ARG A 270 14.99 -28.24 -22.77
CA ARG A 270 14.37 -26.91 -22.83
C ARG A 270 15.38 -25.82 -23.19
N ILE A 271 16.59 -25.87 -22.65
CA ILE A 271 17.67 -24.92 -22.99
C ILE A 271 18.04 -25.06 -24.47
N ALA A 272 18.24 -26.29 -24.96
CA ALA A 272 18.56 -26.55 -26.36
C ALA A 272 17.47 -26.02 -27.31
N LYS A 273 16.19 -26.27 -26.96
CA LYS A 273 15.06 -25.77 -27.75
C LYS A 273 15.02 -24.24 -27.77
N MET A 274 15.22 -23.59 -26.62
CA MET A 274 15.18 -22.13 -26.52
C MET A 274 16.33 -21.46 -27.28
N ASN A 275 17.53 -22.04 -27.25
CA ASN A 275 18.67 -21.57 -28.04
C ASN A 275 18.43 -21.72 -29.55
N THR A 276 17.78 -22.80 -29.96
CA THR A 276 17.45 -23.02 -31.38
C THR A 276 16.47 -21.95 -31.89
N GLU A 277 15.45 -21.59 -31.08
CA GLU A 277 14.52 -20.51 -31.41
C GLU A 277 15.21 -19.13 -31.44
N LEU A 278 16.15 -18.87 -30.52
CA LEU A 278 16.96 -17.64 -30.51
C LEU A 278 17.85 -17.50 -31.75
N THR A 279 18.49 -18.58 -32.20
CA THR A 279 19.27 -18.55 -33.44
C THR A 279 18.42 -18.35 -34.69
N LYS A 280 17.13 -18.73 -34.64
CA LYS A 280 16.20 -18.57 -35.76
C LYS A 280 15.63 -17.14 -35.87
N THR A 281 15.65 -16.39 -34.77
CA THR A 281 15.21 -14.98 -34.72
C THR A 281 16.38 -13.98 -34.65
N GLY A 282 17.63 -14.44 -34.67
CA GLY A 282 18.81 -13.60 -34.87
C GLY A 282 18.79 -13.00 -36.28
N CYS A 283 18.27 -11.79 -36.40
CA CYS A 283 18.29 -11.01 -37.64
C CYS A 283 19.70 -10.96 -38.21
N GLU A 284 19.81 -11.36 -39.48
CA GLU A 284 20.90 -11.03 -40.39
C GLU A 284 21.00 -9.49 -40.44
N THR A 285 21.93 -8.92 -39.67
CA THR A 285 22.24 -7.49 -39.71
C THR A 285 22.87 -7.21 -41.06
N ASP A 286 22.05 -6.74 -42.00
CA ASP A 286 22.49 -6.24 -43.29
C ASP A 286 23.50 -5.10 -43.06
N SER A 287 24.78 -5.40 -43.30
CA SER A 287 25.88 -4.45 -43.23
C SER A 287 25.73 -3.28 -44.19
N SER A 288 24.73 -3.29 -45.08
CA SER A 288 24.43 -2.19 -46.00
C SER A 288 23.70 -1.00 -45.36
N ILE A 289 23.27 -1.06 -44.08
CA ILE A 289 22.63 0.06 -43.37
C ILE A 289 23.63 0.89 -42.54
N LEU A 290 24.85 0.40 -42.33
CA LEU A 290 25.92 1.22 -41.74
C LEU A 290 26.62 1.99 -42.86
N GLY A 291 26.36 3.29 -42.93
CA GLY A 291 27.04 4.22 -43.86
C GLY A 291 28.57 4.17 -43.74
N PRO A 292 29.28 4.79 -44.71
CA PRO A 292 30.72 4.62 -44.86
C PRO A 292 31.46 4.96 -43.56
N LEU A 293 32.23 3.98 -43.07
CA LEU A 293 33.21 4.20 -42.01
C LEU A 293 34.17 5.29 -42.49
N LEU A 294 34.21 6.40 -41.76
CA LEU A 294 35.30 7.34 -41.89
C LEU A 294 36.58 6.63 -41.43
N ASP A 295 37.50 6.57 -42.38
CA ASP A 295 38.88 6.20 -42.25
C ASP A 295 39.56 7.17 -41.26
N ASP A 296 39.88 6.71 -40.06
CA ASP A 296 40.83 7.38 -39.16
C ASP A 296 41.98 6.41 -38.91
N GLY A 297 42.94 6.42 -39.84
CA GLY A 297 44.25 5.88 -39.60
C GLY A 297 45.05 6.81 -38.69
N SER A 298 45.55 6.31 -37.56
CA SER A 298 46.87 6.71 -37.04
C SER A 298 47.28 5.87 -35.83
N GLY A 299 48.41 5.16 -35.96
CA GLY A 299 49.34 4.93 -34.85
C GLY A 299 49.17 3.65 -34.02
N GLY A 300 49.93 2.60 -34.37
CA GLY A 300 50.44 1.66 -33.36
C GLY A 300 51.49 2.33 -32.43
N PRO A 301 52.25 1.58 -31.60
CA PRO A 301 52.39 0.12 -31.58
C PRO A 301 52.48 -0.50 -30.15
N ALA A 302 52.78 -1.80 -30.15
CA ALA A 302 53.50 -2.58 -29.13
C ALA A 302 52.67 -3.38 -28.11
N ALA A 303 52.62 -4.68 -28.40
CA ALA A 303 52.36 -5.75 -27.45
C ALA A 303 53.42 -5.80 -26.34
N PRO A 304 53.06 -6.16 -25.10
CA PRO A 304 53.97 -6.79 -24.16
C PRO A 304 53.80 -8.32 -24.17
N ALA A 305 54.96 -8.99 -24.20
CA ALA A 305 55.14 -10.45 -24.15
C ALA A 305 54.68 -11.08 -22.81
N PRO A 306 54.42 -12.40 -22.77
CA PRO A 306 53.99 -13.10 -21.55
C PRO A 306 55.16 -13.30 -20.58
N ALA A 307 54.90 -13.09 -19.29
CA ALA A 307 55.86 -13.32 -18.21
C ALA A 307 55.99 -14.82 -17.92
N GLU A 308 57.22 -15.32 -18.03
CA GLU A 308 57.67 -16.62 -17.53
C GLU A 308 57.58 -16.66 -16.00
N GLY A 309 57.13 -17.80 -15.46
CA GLY A 309 57.17 -18.08 -14.03
C GLY A 309 58.54 -18.56 -13.57
N PRO A 310 58.85 -18.51 -12.26
CA PRO A 310 60.00 -19.21 -11.71
C PRO A 310 59.59 -20.52 -11.04
N THR A 311 60.23 -21.59 -11.52
CA THR A 311 60.59 -22.79 -10.76
C THR A 311 61.43 -22.43 -9.52
N GLN A 312 60.98 -22.87 -8.35
CA GLN A 312 61.82 -23.50 -7.33
C GLN A 312 60.95 -24.27 -6.34
#